data_AF-D1NX84-F1
#
_entry.id   AF-D1NX84-F1
#
_cell.length_a   1.000
_cell.length_b   1.000
_cell.length_c   1.000
_cell.angle_alpha   90.00
_cell.angle_beta   90.00
_cell.angle_gamma   90.00
#
_symmetry.space_group_name_H-M   'P 1'
#
loop_
_entity.id
_entity.type
_entity.pdbx_description
1 polymer ?
#
loop_
_entity_poly.entity_id
_entity_poly.type
_entity_poly.pdbx_seq_one_letter_code
_entity_poly.pdbx_strand_id
1 'polypeptide(L)'
;MTNTFDIVQAMSGHKNVIVIPVPYLEFFKGDQQAHALAAVLNQLVFWSGISSSAGDGWFYKSHEELADEIKGLSGEEQSRRLVDKLRKKYFPGIIETKTKKVNGTPVTHYKLDGNALISMIFPSISETSKVRNENVESDDSNRRNCGMETAEMQNHGNVEDADSYLYTDLNSDKNLQINKTPSSQNSNESSDKAENDISNKNLSSAVSSANGQLWGTLEDLETAQWMFKRVQVINSTQKAPKWFDWANDIRLMREIDGRTHEQICALFDWASRDSFWHKNILSTKSLRKHFDTLTVKSQESPHTAKKQAAAHNPECDKAYKRFLSQSLPIRNPSELEILVCREASNAGVKRMQPDWAQKKWVSIWNECEQRLGGQHDAQ
;
A
#
# COMPACT_ATOMS: atom_id res chain seq x y z
N MET A 1 -15.83 -24.42 13.03
CA MET A 1 -16.21 -23.50 11.94
C MET A 1 -16.19 -22.10 12.52
N THR A 2 -15.19 -21.30 12.21
CA THR A 2 -15.21 -19.86 12.49
C THR A 2 -16.29 -19.24 11.60
N ASN A 3 -17.25 -18.56 12.21
CA ASN A 3 -18.31 -17.87 11.48
C ASN A 3 -17.67 -16.69 10.73
N THR A 4 -18.19 -16.34 9.55
CA THR A 4 -17.78 -15.10 8.85
C THR A 4 -17.98 -13.87 9.72
N PHE A 5 -18.98 -13.91 10.62
CA PHE A 5 -19.18 -12.88 11.64
C PHE A 5 -18.02 -12.78 12.65
N ASP A 6 -17.43 -13.89 13.09
CA ASP A 6 -16.31 -13.88 14.04
C ASP A 6 -15.08 -13.21 13.42
N ILE A 7 -14.86 -13.41 12.12
CA ILE A 7 -13.79 -12.77 11.35
C ILE A 7 -14.04 -11.25 11.26
N VAL A 8 -15.27 -10.85 10.89
CA VAL A 8 -15.65 -9.42 10.82
C VAL A 8 -15.54 -8.75 12.20
N GLN A 9 -15.94 -9.45 13.28
CA GLN A 9 -15.81 -8.96 14.65
C GLN A 9 -14.34 -8.87 15.08
N ALA A 10 -13.47 -9.83 14.72
CA ALA A 10 -12.04 -9.77 14.99
C ALA A 10 -11.30 -8.69 14.18
N MET A 11 -11.81 -8.35 12.99
CA MET A 11 -11.36 -7.20 12.19
C MET A 11 -11.93 -5.86 12.68
N SER A 12 -12.99 -5.89 13.51
CA SER A 12 -13.63 -4.70 14.08
C SER A 12 -12.99 -4.34 15.41
N GLY A 13 -12.12 -3.32 15.39
CA GLY A 13 -11.30 -2.91 16.52
C GLY A 13 -9.82 -2.87 16.15
N HIS A 14 -8.98 -2.42 17.09
CA HIS A 14 -7.63 -1.86 16.89
C HIS A 14 -6.63 -2.60 15.97
N LYS A 15 -6.86 -3.85 15.57
CA LYS A 15 -5.90 -4.67 14.80
C LYS A 15 -5.92 -4.45 13.27
N ASN A 16 -6.86 -3.67 12.73
CA ASN A 16 -6.85 -3.28 11.31
C ASN A 16 -7.49 -1.89 11.09
N VAL A 17 -7.15 -0.92 11.93
CA VAL A 17 -7.81 0.40 12.01
C VAL A 17 -6.81 1.54 11.83
N ILE A 18 -7.18 2.55 11.05
CA ILE A 18 -6.47 3.82 11.00
C ILE A 18 -6.91 4.63 12.23
N VAL A 19 -6.04 4.73 13.22
CA VAL A 19 -6.28 5.54 14.41
C VAL A 19 -6.11 7.02 14.05
N ILE A 20 -7.17 7.79 14.18
CA ILE A 20 -7.18 9.24 13.97
C ILE A 20 -7.41 9.92 15.32
N PRO A 21 -6.51 10.80 15.80
CA PRO A 21 -6.74 11.57 17.01
C PRO A 21 -8.04 12.37 16.97
N VAL A 22 -8.90 12.22 17.99
CA VAL A 22 -10.17 12.93 18.11
C VAL A 22 -10.03 14.46 17.97
N PRO A 23 -9.00 15.13 18.54
CA PRO A 23 -8.82 16.57 18.36
C PRO A 23 -8.70 17.02 16.90
N TYR A 24 -8.16 16.17 16.00
CA TYR A 24 -8.12 16.48 14.57
C TYR A 24 -9.51 16.43 13.93
N LEU A 25 -10.35 15.45 14.34
CA LEU A 25 -11.73 15.35 13.88
C LEU A 25 -12.59 16.53 14.39
N GLU A 26 -12.37 16.97 15.62
CA GLU A 26 -13.02 18.15 16.18
C GLU A 26 -12.62 19.44 15.45
N PHE A 27 -11.32 19.64 15.20
CA PHE A 27 -10.80 20.77 14.42
C PHE A 27 -11.41 20.83 13.00
N PHE A 28 -11.63 19.69 12.35
CA PHE A 28 -12.23 19.63 11.01
C PHE A 28 -13.76 19.45 10.99
N LYS A 29 -14.47 19.48 12.12
CA LYS A 29 -15.90 19.13 12.25
C LYS A 29 -16.86 19.84 11.27
N GLY A 30 -16.49 21.03 10.79
CA GLY A 30 -17.25 21.79 9.79
C GLY A 30 -16.95 21.48 8.31
N ASP A 31 -16.10 20.50 7.98
CA ASP A 31 -15.73 20.16 6.61
C ASP A 31 -16.22 18.77 6.20
N GLN A 32 -16.81 18.66 5.00
CA GLN A 32 -17.30 17.40 4.43
C GLN A 32 -16.22 16.30 4.38
N GLN A 33 -14.94 16.66 4.32
CA GLN A 33 -13.82 15.73 4.24
C GLN A 33 -13.07 15.57 5.57
N ALA A 34 -13.69 15.91 6.72
CA ALA A 34 -13.04 15.94 8.04
C ALA A 34 -12.15 14.71 8.35
N HIS A 35 -12.70 13.50 8.20
CA HIS A 35 -11.97 12.26 8.45
C HIS A 35 -10.77 12.07 7.52
N ALA A 36 -10.90 12.41 6.24
CA ALA A 36 -9.81 12.30 5.26
C ALA A 36 -8.73 13.37 5.51
N LEU A 37 -9.11 14.60 5.87
CA LEU A 37 -8.19 15.67 6.27
C LEU A 37 -7.42 15.30 7.54
N ALA A 38 -8.11 14.75 8.54
CA ALA A 38 -7.51 14.29 9.79
C ALA A 38 -6.55 13.11 9.58
N ALA A 39 -6.89 12.14 8.72
CA ALA A 39 -6.00 11.04 8.36
C ALA A 39 -4.74 11.51 7.62
N VAL A 40 -4.88 12.42 6.63
CA VAL A 40 -3.72 13.01 5.95
C VAL A 40 -2.85 13.81 6.92
N LEU A 41 -3.46 14.61 7.79
CA LEU A 41 -2.73 15.38 8.80
C LEU A 41 -1.96 14.47 9.76
N ASN A 42 -2.61 13.43 10.30
CA ASN A 42 -1.98 12.45 11.19
C ASN A 42 -0.74 11.82 10.55
N GLN A 43 -0.84 11.46 9.27
CA GLN A 43 0.28 10.87 8.55
C GLN A 43 1.41 11.89 8.31
N LEU A 44 1.10 13.15 7.97
CA LEU A 44 2.12 14.19 7.84
C LEU A 44 2.84 14.50 9.16
N VAL A 45 2.11 14.50 10.28
CA VAL A 45 2.69 14.65 11.64
C VAL A 45 3.62 13.48 11.95
N PHE A 46 3.18 12.24 11.73
CA PHE A 46 3.99 11.03 11.95
C PHE A 46 5.32 11.06 11.18
N TRP A 47 5.30 11.35 9.88
CA TRP A 47 6.53 11.42 9.08
C TRP A 47 7.43 12.62 9.42
N SER A 48 6.87 13.71 9.97
CA SER A 48 7.69 14.82 10.48
C SER A 48 8.56 14.41 11.67
N GLY A 49 8.07 13.53 12.54
CA GLY A 49 8.84 13.00 13.67
C GLY A 49 9.98 12.06 13.27
N ILE A 50 9.85 11.37 12.14
CA ILE A 50 10.83 10.36 11.68
C ILE A 50 12.13 10.97 11.10
N SER A 51 12.17 12.30 10.91
CA SER A 51 13.37 13.11 10.66
C SER A 51 14.34 12.57 9.58
N SER A 52 14.28 13.15 8.37
CA SER A 52 15.31 12.86 7.35
C SER A 52 16.72 13.14 7.86
N SER A 53 17.69 12.34 7.42
CA SER A 53 19.11 12.39 7.79
C SER A 53 19.85 13.70 7.46
N ALA A 54 19.15 14.74 6.99
CA ALA A 54 19.68 16.06 6.68
C ALA A 54 19.52 17.09 7.81
N GLY A 55 18.74 16.80 8.86
CA GLY A 55 18.55 17.69 10.02
C GLY A 55 17.80 19.01 9.72
N ASP A 56 17.26 19.17 8.51
CA ASP A 56 16.61 20.39 8.03
C ASP A 56 15.09 20.43 8.27
N GLY A 57 14.54 19.40 8.92
CA GLY A 57 13.12 19.24 9.22
C GLY A 57 12.24 18.91 8.01
N TRP A 58 12.83 18.60 6.85
CA TRP A 58 12.09 18.15 5.66
C TRP A 58 11.97 16.63 5.63
N PHE A 59 10.86 16.11 5.13
CA PHE A 59 10.71 14.72 4.68
C PHE A 59 10.12 14.69 3.27
N TYR A 60 10.34 13.61 2.51
CA TYR A 60 9.73 13.44 1.19
C TYR A 60 8.72 12.31 1.19
N LYS A 61 7.64 12.50 0.42
CA LYS A 61 6.65 11.45 0.18
C LYS A 61 5.86 11.70 -1.09
N SER A 62 5.56 10.65 -1.85
CA SER A 62 4.67 10.79 -3.00
C SER A 62 3.21 10.95 -2.54
N HIS A 63 2.39 11.59 -3.38
CA HIS A 63 0.95 11.68 -3.12
C HIS A 63 0.27 10.31 -3.27
N GLU A 64 0.83 9.40 -4.07
CA GLU A 64 0.38 8.01 -4.23
C GLU A 64 0.62 7.21 -2.94
N GLU A 65 1.82 7.29 -2.35
CA GLU A 65 2.18 6.62 -1.09
C GLU A 65 1.28 7.11 0.08
N LEU A 66 0.99 8.42 0.15
CA LEU A 66 0.04 8.96 1.12
C LEU A 66 -1.39 8.46 0.90
N ALA A 67 -1.82 8.24 -0.34
CA ALA A 67 -3.14 7.69 -0.64
C ALA A 67 -3.24 6.21 -0.27
N ASP A 68 -2.18 5.45 -0.56
CA ASP A 68 -2.07 4.02 -0.25
C ASP A 68 -2.04 3.74 1.26
N GLU A 69 -1.42 4.60 2.07
CA GLU A 69 -1.39 4.42 3.53
C GLU A 69 -2.73 4.71 4.20
N ILE A 70 -3.51 5.66 3.67
CA ILE A 70 -4.80 6.08 4.24
C ILE A 70 -5.95 5.14 3.83
N LYS A 71 -5.69 4.15 2.95
CA LYS A 71 -6.62 3.05 2.59
C LYS A 71 -8.08 3.49 2.41
N GLY A 72 -8.29 4.53 1.62
CA GLY A 72 -9.62 5.11 1.37
C GLY A 72 -9.65 6.30 0.41
N LEU A 73 -8.50 6.75 -0.10
CA LEU A 73 -8.43 7.83 -1.09
C LEU A 73 -8.42 7.23 -2.50
N SER A 74 -9.23 7.79 -3.40
CA SER A 74 -9.42 7.31 -4.78
C SER A 74 -8.27 7.72 -5.72
N GLY A 75 -7.02 7.55 -5.27
CA GLY A 75 -5.79 7.85 -6.00
C GLY A 75 -5.09 9.18 -5.65
N GLU A 76 -3.94 9.39 -6.29
CA GLU A 76 -2.98 10.50 -6.07
C GLU A 76 -3.64 11.89 -6.09
N GLU A 77 -4.57 12.13 -7.01
CA GLU A 77 -5.22 13.43 -7.17
C GLU A 77 -6.06 13.83 -5.94
N GLN A 78 -6.61 12.86 -5.20
CA GLN A 78 -7.38 13.13 -3.98
C GLN A 78 -6.47 13.49 -2.80
N SER A 79 -5.38 12.75 -2.59
CA SER A 79 -4.40 13.08 -1.54
C SER A 79 -3.72 14.43 -1.83
N ARG A 80 -3.37 14.72 -3.08
CA ARG A 80 -2.85 16.02 -3.51
C ARG A 80 -3.82 17.17 -3.20
N ARG A 81 -5.12 17.01 -3.49
CA ARG A 81 -6.16 18.00 -3.15
C ARG A 81 -6.31 18.21 -1.65
N LEU A 82 -6.28 17.14 -0.86
CA LEU A 82 -6.36 17.22 0.60
C LEU A 82 -5.14 17.92 1.21
N VAL A 83 -3.93 17.61 0.72
CA VAL A 83 -2.69 18.32 1.10
C VAL A 83 -2.76 19.80 0.72
N ASP A 84 -3.17 20.13 -0.51
CA ASP A 84 -3.35 21.52 -0.94
C ASP A 84 -4.39 22.26 -0.07
N LYS A 85 -5.45 21.58 0.35
CA LYS A 85 -6.50 22.11 1.22
C LYS A 85 -5.99 22.32 2.66
N LEU A 86 -5.25 21.38 3.23
CA LEU A 86 -4.56 21.55 4.52
C LEU A 86 -3.62 22.77 4.46
N ARG A 87 -2.73 22.83 3.46
CA ARG A 87 -1.76 23.93 3.28
C ARG A 87 -2.42 25.31 3.07
N LYS A 88 -3.48 25.40 2.26
CA LYS A 88 -4.06 26.70 1.86
C LYS A 88 -5.18 27.20 2.77
N LYS A 89 -6.01 26.31 3.32
CA LYS A 89 -7.23 26.66 4.07
C LYS A 89 -7.04 26.60 5.59
N TYR A 90 -6.27 25.63 6.09
CA TYR A 90 -6.21 25.33 7.53
C TYR A 90 -4.89 25.71 8.19
N PHE A 91 -3.78 25.43 7.50
CA PHE A 91 -2.42 25.57 8.05
C PHE A 91 -1.49 26.37 7.12
N PRO A 92 -1.89 27.60 6.70
CA PRO A 92 -1.05 28.45 5.87
C PRO A 92 0.23 28.83 6.63
N GLY A 93 1.39 28.61 6.00
CA GLY A 93 2.71 28.85 6.59
C GLY A 93 3.21 27.78 7.58
N ILE A 94 2.30 26.95 8.12
CA ILE A 94 2.64 25.86 9.06
C ILE A 94 3.03 24.58 8.31
N ILE A 95 2.38 24.31 7.17
CA ILE A 95 2.75 23.21 6.25
C ILE A 95 3.44 23.83 5.02
N GLU A 96 4.76 23.64 4.89
CA GLU A 96 5.48 23.96 3.66
C GLU A 96 5.57 22.73 2.74
N THR A 97 5.51 22.96 1.42
CA THR A 97 5.72 21.90 0.41
C THR A 97 6.66 22.36 -0.70
N LYS A 98 7.67 21.56 -1.06
CA LYS A 98 8.64 21.84 -2.14
C LYS A 98 8.90 20.60 -2.98
N THR A 99 8.82 20.69 -4.30
CA THR A 99 9.19 19.57 -5.18
C THR A 99 10.70 19.56 -5.40
N LYS A 100 11.39 18.49 -4.99
CA LYS A 100 12.81 18.24 -5.31
C LYS A 100 12.94 16.87 -5.99
N LYS A 101 14.02 16.64 -6.73
CA LYS A 101 14.26 15.32 -7.36
C LYS A 101 14.92 14.36 -6.36
N VAL A 102 14.32 13.20 -6.16
CA VAL A 102 14.91 12.05 -5.44
C VAL A 102 15.19 10.98 -6.48
N ASN A 103 16.45 10.55 -6.62
CA ASN A 103 16.88 9.56 -7.62
C ASN A 103 16.41 9.88 -9.07
N GLY A 104 16.38 11.17 -9.43
CA GLY A 104 15.94 11.66 -10.74
C GLY A 104 14.43 11.94 -10.87
N THR A 105 13.59 11.30 -10.06
CA THR A 105 12.13 11.48 -10.04
C THR A 105 11.74 12.70 -9.20
N PRO A 106 10.84 13.60 -9.67
CA PRO A 106 10.33 14.70 -8.85
C PRO A 106 9.41 14.18 -7.75
N VAL A 107 9.71 14.49 -6.48
CA VAL A 107 8.92 14.08 -5.31
C VAL A 107 8.61 15.29 -4.42
N THR A 108 7.38 15.34 -3.90
CA THR A 108 6.97 16.37 -2.94
C THR A 108 7.69 16.17 -1.61
N HIS A 109 8.40 17.21 -1.17
CA HIS A 109 8.95 17.31 0.18
C HIS A 109 8.02 18.19 1.01
N TYR A 110 7.86 17.82 2.28
CA TYR A 110 7.04 18.47 3.27
C TYR A 110 7.92 18.93 4.42
N LYS A 111 7.55 20.06 5.02
CA LYS A 111 8.03 20.49 6.33
C LYS A 111 6.84 20.99 7.13
N LEU A 112 6.83 20.67 8.41
CA LEU A 112 5.75 20.99 9.34
C LEU A 112 6.36 21.73 10.53
N ASP A 113 5.79 22.87 10.90
CA ASP A 113 6.08 23.50 12.19
C ASP A 113 5.19 22.89 13.28
N GLY A 114 5.77 22.02 14.10
CA GLY A 114 5.05 21.33 15.17
C GLY A 114 4.50 22.27 16.25
N ASN A 115 5.25 23.32 16.60
CA ASN A 115 4.84 24.26 17.66
C ASN A 115 3.67 25.11 17.19
N ALA A 116 3.74 25.64 15.96
CA ALA A 116 2.64 26.39 15.37
C ALA A 116 1.41 25.51 15.10
N LEU A 117 1.60 24.23 14.75
CA LEU A 117 0.50 23.27 14.62
C LEU A 117 -0.21 23.02 15.96
N ILE A 118 0.57 22.78 17.03
CA ILE A 118 0.02 22.57 18.38
C ILE A 118 -0.78 23.81 18.81
N SER A 119 -0.25 25.03 18.63
CA SER A 119 -0.97 26.27 18.98
C SER A 119 -2.28 26.47 18.21
N MET A 120 -2.42 25.89 17.00
CA MET A 120 -3.64 25.97 16.19
C MET A 120 -4.68 24.90 16.53
N ILE A 121 -4.25 23.68 16.86
CA ILE A 121 -5.16 22.56 17.16
C ILE A 121 -5.55 22.54 18.64
N PHE A 122 -4.60 22.89 19.51
CA PHE A 122 -4.73 22.98 20.96
C PHE A 122 -4.44 24.42 21.40
N PRO A 123 -5.31 25.39 21.04
CA PRO A 123 -5.16 26.75 21.52
C PRO A 123 -5.21 26.72 23.05
N SER A 124 -4.18 27.29 23.70
CA SER A 124 -4.02 27.24 25.15
C SER A 124 -5.32 27.69 25.82
N ILE A 125 -5.89 26.82 26.65
CA ILE A 125 -7.09 27.11 27.43
C ILE A 125 -6.74 28.25 28.38
N SER A 126 -7.01 29.48 27.94
CA SER A 126 -6.85 30.65 28.78
C SER A 126 -7.79 30.50 29.95
N GLU A 127 -7.27 30.63 31.17
CA GLU A 127 -7.99 30.43 32.42
C GLU A 127 -9.30 31.23 32.45
N THR A 128 -10.43 30.55 32.15
CA THR A 128 -11.77 31.12 32.28
C THR A 128 -12.30 30.94 33.70
N SER A 129 -11.47 31.27 34.69
CA SER A 129 -11.85 31.50 36.09
C SER A 129 -11.84 33.01 36.41
N LYS A 130 -12.24 33.84 35.43
CA LYS A 130 -12.65 35.22 35.72
C LYS A 130 -13.91 35.22 36.59
N VAL A 131 -13.67 35.30 37.90
CA VAL A 131 -14.25 36.29 38.81
C VAL A 131 -15.71 36.64 38.51
N ARG A 132 -16.62 36.02 39.26
CA ARG A 132 -17.89 36.66 39.59
C ARG A 132 -17.65 37.54 40.83
N ASN A 133 -17.61 38.85 40.64
CA ASN A 133 -17.54 39.82 41.74
C ASN A 133 -18.82 39.73 42.59
N GLU A 134 -18.69 39.32 43.84
CA GLU A 134 -19.49 39.84 44.97
C GLU A 134 -18.50 40.22 46.08
N ASN A 135 -18.70 41.39 46.70
CA ASN A 135 -17.66 42.06 47.49
C ASN A 135 -17.49 41.46 48.89
N VAL A 136 -16.24 41.16 49.29
CA VAL A 136 -15.76 41.29 50.69
C VAL A 136 -14.30 41.74 50.65
N GLU A 137 -13.95 42.76 51.43
CA GLU A 137 -12.59 43.30 51.59
C GLU A 137 -11.77 42.51 52.63
N SER A 138 -10.49 42.88 52.79
CA SER A 138 -9.53 42.44 53.85
C SER A 138 -8.80 41.10 53.59
N ASP A 139 -7.49 40.95 53.84
CA ASP A 139 -6.39 41.93 53.91
C ASP A 139 -5.03 41.20 53.74
N ASP A 140 -3.98 41.98 53.51
CA ASP A 140 -2.58 41.80 53.95
C ASP A 140 -1.59 40.79 53.27
N SER A 141 -0.64 41.39 52.53
CA SER A 141 0.78 40.98 52.37
C SER A 141 1.13 39.67 51.61
N ASN A 142 2.33 39.48 51.03
CA ASN A 142 3.49 40.37 50.84
C ASN A 142 4.25 40.01 49.54
N ARG A 143 5.13 40.90 49.09
CA ARG A 143 5.93 40.84 47.86
C ARG A 143 7.39 40.49 48.17
N ARG A 144 8.08 39.69 47.31
CA ARG A 144 9.47 39.91 46.79
C ARG A 144 10.19 38.63 46.28
N ASN A 145 10.38 38.58 44.96
CA ASN A 145 11.62 38.40 44.19
C ASN A 145 12.90 37.73 44.76
N CYS A 146 13.56 37.01 43.82
CA CYS A 146 15.02 36.84 43.59
C CYS A 146 15.80 35.72 44.32
N GLY A 147 16.59 34.96 43.54
CA GLY A 147 17.74 34.18 44.02
C GLY A 147 18.06 32.93 43.18
N MET A 148 19.09 32.99 42.32
CA MET A 148 19.81 31.79 41.84
C MET A 148 21.04 31.61 42.72
N GLU A 149 21.25 30.43 43.32
CA GLU A 149 22.51 29.67 43.25
C GLU A 149 22.40 28.26 43.89
N THR A 150 23.43 27.45 43.72
CA THR A 150 23.48 25.98 43.82
C THR A 150 23.58 25.39 45.22
N ALA A 151 22.90 24.25 45.46
CA ALA A 151 23.28 23.23 46.45
C ALA A 151 22.70 21.84 46.06
N GLU A 152 23.26 20.77 46.64
CA GLU A 152 23.13 19.38 46.17
C GLU A 152 21.88 18.61 46.67
N MET A 153 21.74 17.37 46.17
CA MET A 153 20.60 16.47 46.36
C MET A 153 20.11 16.26 47.80
N GLN A 154 18.79 16.20 47.97
CA GLN A 154 18.12 15.03 48.55
C GLN A 154 16.67 14.91 48.03
N ASN A 155 16.30 13.70 47.59
CA ASN A 155 15.01 13.41 46.95
C ASN A 155 13.90 13.17 47.97
N HIS A 156 12.67 13.59 47.63
CA HIS A 156 11.33 13.06 47.97
C HIS A 156 10.32 14.24 47.87
N GLY A 157 9.30 14.28 47.03
CA GLY A 157 8.84 13.40 45.95
C GLY A 157 7.46 13.88 45.44
N ASN A 158 7.09 13.57 44.20
CA ASN A 158 5.82 13.92 43.53
C ASN A 158 5.51 15.43 43.31
N VAL A 159 5.91 15.92 42.14
CA VAL A 159 5.06 16.83 41.34
C VAL A 159 4.32 15.94 40.33
N GLU A 160 3.05 16.23 40.07
CA GLU A 160 2.25 15.48 39.09
C GLU A 160 2.72 15.84 37.67
N ASP A 161 3.47 14.93 37.04
CA ASP A 161 3.78 15.01 35.61
C ASP A 161 2.49 14.84 34.80
N ALA A 162 2.31 15.68 33.79
CA ALA A 162 1.15 15.60 32.90
C ALA A 162 1.26 14.34 32.02
N ASP A 163 0.41 13.35 32.30
CA ASP A 163 0.30 12.10 31.54
C ASP A 163 0.26 12.34 30.02
N SER A 164 1.27 11.82 29.33
CA SER A 164 1.35 11.84 27.86
C SER A 164 0.40 10.80 27.26
N TYR A 165 -0.91 11.11 27.21
CA TYR A 165 -1.98 10.26 26.64
C TYR A 165 -1.92 10.08 25.10
N LEU A 166 -0.73 10.09 24.50
CA LEU A 166 -0.53 9.77 23.08
C LEU A 166 0.63 8.77 22.92
N TYR A 167 0.26 7.58 22.42
CA TYR A 167 1.16 6.53 21.91
C TYR A 167 1.90 5.62 22.93
N THR A 168 1.18 5.15 23.95
CA THR A 168 1.56 3.95 24.72
C THR A 168 0.52 2.85 24.58
N ASP A 169 0.71 1.91 23.63
CA ASP A 169 0.15 0.53 23.67
C ASP A 169 0.57 -0.34 22.45
N LEU A 170 1.86 -0.32 22.09
CA LEU A 170 2.43 -1.26 21.09
C LEU A 170 3.69 -1.98 21.58
N ASN A 171 3.90 -2.07 22.90
CA ASN A 171 5.00 -2.83 23.51
C ASN A 171 4.63 -3.38 24.90
N SER A 172 3.69 -4.34 24.94
CA SER A 172 3.58 -5.32 26.04
C SER A 172 2.80 -6.57 25.62
N ASP A 173 3.47 -7.46 24.90
CA ASP A 173 3.17 -8.90 24.97
C ASP A 173 4.50 -9.64 25.20
N LYS A 174 4.89 -9.75 26.47
CA LYS A 174 5.97 -10.63 26.95
C LYS A 174 5.51 -11.39 28.19
N ASN A 175 4.92 -12.55 27.94
CA ASN A 175 4.79 -13.66 28.89
C ASN A 175 5.19 -14.94 28.14
N LEU A 176 5.98 -15.88 28.69
CA LEU A 176 6.76 -15.88 29.93
C LEU A 176 7.77 -17.05 29.92
N GLN A 177 8.62 -17.12 30.97
CA GLN A 177 9.60 -18.15 31.35
C GLN A 177 10.99 -18.03 30.67
N ILE A 178 12.16 -18.26 31.30
CA ILE A 178 12.59 -18.38 32.73
C ILE A 178 14.16 -18.32 32.73
N ASN A 179 14.96 -17.85 33.70
CA ASN A 179 14.79 -17.20 35.01
C ASN A 179 16.14 -16.50 35.42
N LYS A 180 16.19 -15.89 36.63
CA LYS A 180 17.37 -15.50 37.45
C LYS A 180 18.26 -14.32 37.02
N THR A 181 17.88 -13.16 37.55
CA THR A 181 18.69 -12.12 38.23
C THR A 181 19.56 -12.65 39.41
N PRO A 182 20.40 -11.83 40.12
CA PRO A 182 21.15 -10.61 39.73
C PRO A 182 22.57 -10.48 40.38
N SER A 183 23.16 -9.26 40.30
CA SER A 183 24.24 -8.66 41.13
C SER A 183 25.69 -8.97 40.70
N SER A 184 26.51 -7.99 40.27
CA SER A 184 27.19 -6.86 40.96
C SER A 184 28.65 -7.26 41.32
N GLN A 185 29.68 -6.40 41.31
CA GLN A 185 29.83 -4.94 41.15
C GLN A 185 31.13 -4.62 40.37
N ASN A 186 31.28 -3.39 39.85
CA ASN A 186 32.56 -2.70 39.55
C ASN A 186 33.50 -3.37 38.50
N SER A 187 34.53 -2.76 37.89
CA SER A 187 35.10 -1.39 37.92
C SER A 187 35.50 -0.95 36.50
N ASN A 188 35.83 0.34 36.36
CA ASN A 188 36.46 1.05 35.22
C ASN A 188 37.38 0.23 34.27
N GLU A 189 37.39 0.61 32.98
CA GLU A 189 38.57 0.97 32.14
C GLU A 189 38.57 0.47 30.66
N SER A 190 38.67 1.44 29.75
CA SER A 190 39.30 1.43 28.40
C SER A 190 38.81 0.56 27.20
N SER A 191 38.63 1.29 26.08
CA SER A 191 38.74 0.97 24.64
C SER A 191 38.26 -0.35 23.99
N ASP A 192 37.50 -0.14 22.90
CA ASP A 192 37.47 -0.93 21.66
C ASP A 192 37.18 -2.44 21.72
N LYS A 193 35.88 -2.76 21.60
CA LYS A 193 35.38 -3.82 20.69
C LYS A 193 33.87 -3.78 20.50
N ALA A 194 33.42 -3.26 19.36
CA ALA A 194 32.16 -3.71 18.77
C ALA A 194 32.36 -5.10 18.14
N GLU A 195 31.34 -5.97 18.23
CA GLU A 195 30.87 -6.92 17.17
C GLU A 195 30.12 -8.15 17.73
N ASN A 196 30.32 -8.56 19.00
CA ASN A 196 29.92 -9.90 19.44
C ASN A 196 28.48 -10.13 19.96
N ASP A 197 27.62 -9.10 20.04
CA ASP A 197 26.29 -9.23 20.67
C ASP A 197 25.11 -9.38 19.67
N ILE A 198 25.37 -9.35 18.36
CA ILE A 198 24.34 -9.54 17.31
C ILE A 198 24.17 -11.03 16.92
N SER A 199 25.19 -11.85 17.17
CA SER A 199 25.29 -13.22 16.62
C SER A 199 24.30 -14.24 17.21
N ASN A 200 23.73 -14.00 18.39
CA ASN A 200 22.97 -15.02 19.13
C ASN A 200 21.46 -15.12 18.83
N LYS A 201 20.94 -14.37 17.84
CA LYS A 201 19.54 -14.51 17.36
C LYS A 201 19.40 -15.06 15.94
N ASN A 202 20.50 -15.17 15.20
CA ASN A 202 20.52 -15.50 13.76
C ASN A 202 21.11 -16.89 13.47
N LEU A 203 20.94 -17.86 14.37
CA LEU A 203 21.57 -19.19 14.29
C LEU A 203 21.12 -20.05 13.07
N SER A 204 20.18 -19.55 12.25
CA SER A 204 19.67 -20.23 11.04
C SER A 204 19.53 -19.30 9.81
N SER A 205 20.05 -18.06 9.87
CA SER A 205 20.06 -17.18 8.70
C SER A 205 21.23 -17.55 7.78
N ALA A 206 20.97 -17.96 6.54
CA ALA A 206 22.03 -18.31 5.58
C ALA A 206 22.64 -17.08 4.90
N VAL A 207 21.84 -16.02 4.71
CA VAL A 207 22.27 -14.74 4.16
C VAL A 207 21.56 -13.61 4.90
N SER A 208 22.33 -12.59 5.29
CA SER A 208 21.88 -11.41 6.03
C SER A 208 22.56 -10.14 5.52
N SER A 209 21.85 -9.01 5.60
CA SER A 209 22.40 -7.67 5.38
C SER A 209 23.33 -7.25 6.53
N ALA A 210 24.27 -6.33 6.28
CA ALA A 210 25.23 -5.84 7.27
C ALA A 210 24.58 -5.16 8.49
N ASN A 211 23.33 -4.70 8.37
CA ASN A 211 22.53 -4.15 9.47
C ASN A 211 21.60 -5.18 10.15
N GLY A 212 21.67 -6.47 9.78
CA GLY A 212 20.83 -7.55 10.31
C GLY A 212 19.34 -7.49 9.96
N GLN A 213 18.87 -6.42 9.30
CA GLN A 213 17.45 -6.13 9.11
C GLN A 213 16.79 -6.99 8.02
N LEU A 214 17.56 -7.40 7.01
CA LEU A 214 17.11 -8.23 5.89
C LEU A 214 17.88 -9.55 5.94
N TRP A 215 17.16 -10.66 6.02
CA TRP A 215 17.73 -12.01 6.12
C TRP A 215 16.75 -13.06 5.59
N GLY A 216 17.28 -14.26 5.29
CA GLY A 216 16.50 -15.45 4.95
C GLY A 216 17.21 -16.74 5.38
N THR A 217 16.47 -17.85 5.42
CA THR A 217 17.02 -19.19 5.70
C THR A 217 17.80 -19.74 4.50
N LEU A 218 18.41 -20.92 4.65
CA LEU A 218 19.05 -21.62 3.55
C LEU A 218 18.06 -21.94 2.42
N GLU A 219 16.87 -22.41 2.75
CA GLU A 219 15.79 -22.73 1.80
C GLU A 219 15.30 -21.48 1.05
N ASP A 220 15.18 -20.34 1.75
CA ASP A 220 14.83 -19.06 1.13
C ASP A 220 15.91 -18.61 0.12
N LEU A 221 17.19 -18.84 0.44
CA LEU A 221 18.33 -18.55 -0.44
C LEU A 221 18.40 -19.48 -1.65
N GLU A 222 18.21 -20.79 -1.46
CA GLU A 222 18.19 -21.77 -2.55
C GLU A 222 17.05 -21.47 -3.53
N THR A 223 15.87 -21.11 -3.00
CA THR A 223 14.72 -20.63 -3.78
C THR A 223 15.08 -19.36 -4.57
N ALA A 224 15.74 -18.38 -3.95
CA ALA A 224 16.21 -17.16 -4.62
C ALA A 224 17.18 -17.46 -5.77
N GLN A 225 18.13 -18.37 -5.56
CA GLN A 225 19.11 -18.78 -6.57
C GLN A 225 18.44 -19.53 -7.73
N TRP A 226 17.48 -20.42 -7.44
CA TRP A 226 16.70 -21.12 -8.45
C TRP A 226 15.88 -20.16 -9.31
N MET A 227 15.18 -19.20 -8.68
CA MET A 227 14.45 -18.14 -9.40
C MET A 227 15.39 -17.31 -10.27
N PHE A 228 16.58 -16.96 -9.78
CA PHE A 228 17.54 -16.17 -10.56
C PHE A 228 18.07 -16.94 -11.78
N LYS A 229 18.40 -18.24 -11.64
CA LYS A 229 18.77 -19.10 -12.79
C LYS A 229 17.67 -19.08 -13.86
N ARG A 230 16.39 -19.09 -13.46
CA ARG A 230 15.26 -19.01 -14.39
C ARG A 230 15.14 -17.63 -15.05
N VAL A 231 15.41 -16.53 -14.32
CA VAL A 231 15.52 -15.18 -14.91
C VAL A 231 16.65 -15.09 -15.93
N GLN A 232 17.82 -15.71 -15.69
CA GLN A 232 18.94 -15.69 -16.65
C GLN A 232 18.62 -16.39 -17.99
N VAL A 233 17.66 -17.32 -18.01
CA VAL A 233 17.15 -17.92 -19.26
C VAL A 233 16.28 -16.94 -20.05
N ILE A 234 15.52 -16.07 -19.36
CA ILE A 234 14.66 -15.05 -20.00
C ILE A 234 15.47 -13.81 -20.41
N ASN A 235 16.41 -13.39 -19.56
CA ASN A 235 17.30 -12.26 -19.77
C ASN A 235 18.71 -12.58 -19.26
N SER A 236 19.55 -13.10 -20.15
CA SER A 236 20.93 -13.50 -19.84
C SER A 236 21.87 -12.33 -19.52
N THR A 237 21.42 -11.08 -19.69
CA THR A 237 22.19 -9.87 -19.32
C THR A 237 21.91 -9.38 -17.90
N GLN A 238 20.96 -10.00 -17.19
CA GLN A 238 20.57 -9.57 -15.85
C GLN A 238 21.70 -9.81 -14.84
N LYS A 239 22.11 -8.75 -14.14
CA LYS A 239 23.12 -8.81 -13.08
C LYS A 239 22.59 -9.58 -11.87
N ALA A 240 23.50 -10.24 -11.13
CA ALA A 240 23.17 -10.94 -9.90
C ALA A 240 22.46 -9.99 -8.91
N PRO A 241 21.32 -10.41 -8.33
CA PRO A 241 20.61 -9.60 -7.35
C PRO A 241 21.38 -9.55 -6.02
N LYS A 242 20.97 -8.62 -5.16
CA LYS A 242 21.33 -8.67 -3.75
C LYS A 242 20.64 -9.87 -3.12
N TRP A 243 21.40 -10.92 -2.81
CA TRP A 243 20.86 -12.18 -2.31
C TRP A 243 20.04 -12.04 -1.02
N PHE A 244 20.43 -11.10 -0.14
CA PHE A 244 19.66 -10.80 1.08
C PHE A 244 18.29 -10.18 0.79
N ASP A 245 18.14 -9.36 -0.25
CA ASP A 245 16.84 -8.79 -0.64
C ASP A 245 15.90 -9.91 -1.12
N TRP A 246 16.41 -10.80 -1.97
CA TRP A 246 15.61 -11.89 -2.57
C TRP A 246 15.24 -12.97 -1.55
N ALA A 247 16.19 -13.42 -0.74
CA ALA A 247 15.92 -14.39 0.33
C ALA A 247 14.95 -13.80 1.37
N ASN A 248 15.07 -12.51 1.69
CA ASN A 248 14.12 -11.83 2.56
C ASN A 248 12.72 -11.71 1.94
N ASP A 249 12.58 -11.37 0.65
CA ASP A 249 11.27 -11.37 -0.02
C ASP A 249 10.58 -12.74 0.04
N ILE A 250 11.34 -13.83 -0.13
CA ILE A 250 10.85 -15.21 -0.05
C ILE A 250 10.47 -15.59 1.37
N ARG A 251 11.31 -15.25 2.36
CA ARG A 251 10.97 -15.38 3.78
C ARG A 251 9.66 -14.67 4.12
N LEU A 252 9.45 -13.45 3.62
CA LEU A 252 8.21 -12.71 3.84
C LEU A 252 7.01 -13.35 3.12
N MET A 253 7.18 -13.95 1.94
CA MET A 253 6.12 -14.75 1.31
C MET A 253 5.76 -16.00 2.14
N ARG A 254 6.74 -16.60 2.81
CA ARG A 254 6.55 -17.79 3.66
C ARG A 254 5.92 -17.47 5.01
N GLU A 255 6.49 -16.51 5.74
CA GLU A 255 6.12 -16.20 7.12
C GLU A 255 4.92 -15.25 7.25
N ILE A 256 4.73 -14.33 6.30
CA ILE A 256 3.62 -13.35 6.33
C ILE A 256 2.49 -13.77 5.39
N ASP A 257 2.81 -14.09 4.14
CA ASP A 257 1.80 -14.38 3.13
C ASP A 257 1.32 -15.86 3.16
N GLY A 258 1.93 -16.71 3.98
CA GLY A 258 1.56 -18.12 4.17
C GLY A 258 1.83 -19.03 2.97
N ARG A 259 2.77 -18.66 2.08
CA ARG A 259 3.05 -19.35 0.82
C ARG A 259 4.25 -20.30 0.96
N THR A 260 4.13 -21.55 0.51
CA THR A 260 5.27 -22.49 0.55
C THR A 260 6.29 -22.19 -0.55
N HIS A 261 7.56 -22.60 -0.36
CA HIS A 261 8.57 -22.47 -1.42
C HIS A 261 8.15 -23.16 -2.72
N GLU A 262 7.45 -24.29 -2.63
CA GLU A 262 6.87 -25.00 -3.78
C GLU A 262 5.86 -24.13 -4.55
N GLN A 263 4.93 -23.47 -3.86
CA GLN A 263 3.96 -22.57 -4.47
C GLN A 263 4.63 -21.37 -5.12
N ILE A 264 5.65 -20.79 -4.46
CA ILE A 264 6.45 -19.67 -4.97
C ILE A 264 7.18 -20.08 -6.25
N CYS A 265 7.86 -21.23 -6.24
CA CYS A 265 8.56 -21.78 -7.41
C CYS A 265 7.61 -22.11 -8.56
N ALA A 266 6.50 -22.81 -8.29
CA ALA A 266 5.53 -23.21 -9.31
C ALA A 266 4.89 -22.00 -10.00
N LEU A 267 4.49 -20.98 -9.23
CA LEU A 267 3.91 -19.76 -9.78
C LEU A 267 4.93 -18.93 -10.57
N PHE A 268 6.18 -18.87 -10.09
CA PHE A 268 7.26 -18.21 -10.80
C PHE A 268 7.60 -18.91 -12.12
N ASP A 269 7.61 -20.24 -12.15
CA ASP A 269 7.82 -21.01 -13.38
C ASP A 269 6.68 -20.80 -14.39
N TRP A 270 5.43 -20.76 -13.93
CA TRP A 270 4.30 -20.42 -14.79
C TRP A 270 4.44 -19.00 -15.35
N ALA A 271 4.70 -18.00 -14.51
CA ALA A 271 4.89 -16.61 -14.93
C ALA A 271 6.09 -16.43 -15.87
N SER A 272 7.13 -17.25 -15.73
CA SER A 272 8.31 -17.31 -16.61
C SER A 272 8.01 -17.84 -18.01
N ARG A 273 6.92 -18.61 -18.18
CA ARG A 273 6.48 -19.20 -19.45
C ARG A 273 5.38 -18.40 -20.14
N ASP A 274 4.63 -17.60 -19.39
CA ASP A 274 3.54 -16.78 -19.92
C ASP A 274 4.05 -15.61 -20.78
N SER A 275 3.44 -15.42 -21.94
CA SER A 275 3.88 -14.46 -22.98
C SER A 275 3.77 -12.98 -22.57
N PHE A 276 3.00 -12.67 -21.53
CA PHE A 276 2.86 -11.32 -20.98
C PHE A 276 3.69 -11.15 -19.70
N TRP A 277 3.59 -12.09 -18.75
CA TRP A 277 4.20 -11.96 -17.43
C TRP A 277 5.70 -12.21 -17.38
N HIS A 278 6.27 -12.96 -18.33
CA HIS A 278 7.72 -13.26 -18.32
C HIS A 278 8.61 -12.00 -18.39
N LYS A 279 8.08 -10.89 -18.91
CA LYS A 279 8.77 -9.57 -18.98
C LYS A 279 8.63 -8.75 -17.70
N ASN A 280 7.56 -8.99 -16.94
CA ASN A 280 7.19 -8.20 -15.76
C ASN A 280 7.71 -8.84 -14.45
N ILE A 281 7.80 -10.17 -14.41
CA ILE A 281 8.14 -10.96 -13.23
C ILE A 281 9.60 -11.40 -13.28
N LEU A 282 10.52 -10.44 -13.13
CA LEU A 282 11.98 -10.63 -13.16
C LEU A 282 12.65 -10.58 -11.77
N SER A 283 11.86 -10.55 -10.69
CA SER A 283 12.35 -10.53 -9.31
C SER A 283 11.35 -11.09 -8.31
N THR A 284 11.85 -11.51 -7.15
CA THR A 284 11.06 -11.93 -5.96
C THR A 284 10.04 -10.88 -5.56
N LYS A 285 10.44 -9.61 -5.48
CA LYS A 285 9.57 -8.48 -5.15
C LYS A 285 8.42 -8.31 -6.16
N SER A 286 8.71 -8.44 -7.46
CA SER A 286 7.70 -8.37 -8.52
C SER A 286 6.72 -9.55 -8.47
N LEU A 287 7.23 -10.76 -8.20
CA LEU A 287 6.39 -11.95 -7.98
C LEU A 287 5.45 -11.72 -6.78
N ARG A 288 5.98 -11.32 -5.62
CA ARG A 288 5.20 -11.07 -4.41
C ARG A 288 4.10 -10.03 -4.62
N LYS A 289 4.41 -8.92 -5.31
CA LYS A 289 3.43 -7.86 -5.64
C LYS A 289 2.26 -8.35 -6.50
N HIS A 290 2.49 -9.32 -7.39
CA HIS A 290 1.49 -9.80 -8.33
C HIS A 290 1.01 -11.23 -8.05
N PHE A 291 1.38 -11.83 -6.92
CA PHE A 291 1.21 -13.25 -6.63
C PHE A 291 -0.25 -13.70 -6.78
N ASP A 292 -1.20 -12.96 -6.20
CA ASP A 292 -2.61 -13.34 -6.24
C ASP A 292 -3.22 -13.17 -7.65
N THR A 293 -2.79 -12.13 -8.38
CA THR A 293 -3.17 -11.91 -9.79
C THR A 293 -2.62 -13.02 -10.70
N LEU A 294 -1.37 -13.43 -10.48
CA LEU A 294 -0.75 -14.53 -11.20
C LEU A 294 -1.43 -15.86 -10.87
N THR A 295 -1.79 -16.08 -9.60
CA THR A 295 -2.47 -17.30 -9.15
C THR A 295 -3.79 -17.49 -9.90
N VAL A 296 -4.65 -16.47 -9.93
CA VAL A 296 -5.89 -16.48 -10.73
C VAL A 296 -5.59 -16.77 -12.21
N LYS A 297 -4.69 -16.01 -12.84
CA LYS A 297 -4.37 -16.18 -14.28
C LYS A 297 -3.75 -17.54 -14.63
N SER A 298 -3.00 -18.14 -13.71
CA SER A 298 -2.43 -19.49 -13.89
C SER A 298 -3.49 -20.58 -13.94
N GLN A 299 -4.64 -20.37 -13.26
CA GLN A 299 -5.80 -21.25 -13.32
C GLN A 299 -6.68 -21.00 -14.56
N GLU A 300 -6.52 -19.87 -15.26
CA GLU A 300 -7.37 -19.49 -16.41
C GLU A 300 -7.01 -20.20 -17.74
N SER A 301 -5.99 -21.07 -17.77
CA SER A 301 -5.57 -21.82 -18.97
C SER A 301 -6.07 -23.28 -18.98
N PRO A 302 -6.48 -23.90 -20.11
CA PRO A 302 -6.65 -23.38 -21.48
C PRO A 302 -8.13 -23.30 -21.93
N HIS A 303 -9.10 -23.36 -21.00
CA HIS A 303 -10.53 -23.42 -21.34
C HIS A 303 -11.10 -22.09 -21.90
N THR A 304 -10.59 -20.95 -21.46
CA THR A 304 -10.96 -19.63 -21.98
C THR A 304 -10.39 -19.37 -23.38
N ALA A 305 -9.18 -19.85 -23.66
CA ALA A 305 -8.55 -19.75 -24.98
C ALA A 305 -9.39 -20.47 -26.07
N LYS A 306 -9.94 -21.66 -25.77
CA LYS A 306 -10.91 -22.32 -26.67
C LYS A 306 -12.21 -21.51 -26.84
N LYS A 307 -12.70 -20.86 -25.78
CA LYS A 307 -13.93 -20.05 -25.82
C LYS A 307 -13.77 -18.73 -26.59
N GLN A 308 -12.56 -18.17 -26.66
CA GLN A 308 -12.22 -17.00 -27.47
C GLN A 308 -11.80 -17.37 -28.90
N ALA A 309 -11.09 -18.48 -29.11
CA ALA A 309 -10.78 -18.99 -30.44
C ALA A 309 -12.02 -19.46 -31.21
N ALA A 310 -13.01 -20.05 -30.50
CA ALA A 310 -14.33 -20.35 -31.09
C ALA A 310 -15.12 -19.10 -31.50
N ALA A 311 -14.78 -17.92 -30.97
CA ALA A 311 -15.38 -16.65 -31.38
C ALA A 311 -14.65 -15.97 -32.56
N HIS A 312 -13.47 -16.47 -32.96
CA HIS A 312 -12.71 -15.93 -34.09
C HIS A 312 -12.99 -16.73 -35.38
N ASN A 313 -14.27 -16.83 -35.77
CA ASN A 313 -14.65 -17.46 -37.03
C ASN A 313 -14.09 -16.63 -38.22
N PRO A 314 -13.14 -17.14 -39.03
CA PRO A 314 -12.54 -16.37 -40.13
C PRO A 314 -13.52 -16.12 -41.29
N GLU A 315 -14.66 -16.80 -41.33
CA GLU A 315 -15.78 -16.50 -42.23
C GLU A 315 -16.53 -15.25 -41.75
N CYS A 316 -16.83 -15.16 -40.45
CA CYS A 316 -17.49 -14.03 -39.82
C CYS A 316 -16.74 -12.70 -40.04
N ASP A 317 -15.41 -12.69 -39.90
CA ASP A 317 -14.58 -11.49 -40.16
C ASP A 317 -14.51 -11.12 -41.65
N LYS A 318 -14.47 -12.11 -42.55
CA LYS A 318 -14.49 -11.86 -44.01
C LYS A 318 -15.84 -11.28 -44.42
N ALA A 319 -16.93 -11.84 -43.90
CA ALA A 319 -18.29 -11.36 -44.10
C ALA A 319 -18.47 -9.94 -43.53
N TYR A 320 -17.96 -9.64 -42.33
CA TYR A 320 -18.01 -8.28 -41.76
C TYR A 320 -17.31 -7.25 -42.67
N LYS A 321 -16.12 -7.59 -43.18
CA LYS A 321 -15.37 -6.72 -44.10
C LYS A 321 -16.16 -6.47 -45.39
N ARG A 322 -16.75 -7.50 -46.01
CA ARG A 322 -17.62 -7.37 -47.19
C ARG A 322 -18.91 -6.59 -46.90
N PHE A 323 -19.47 -6.74 -45.71
CA PHE A 323 -20.64 -5.99 -45.27
C PHE A 323 -20.32 -4.49 -45.18
N LEU A 324 -19.14 -4.12 -44.69
CA LEU A 324 -18.68 -2.72 -44.63
C LEU A 324 -18.25 -2.17 -46.00
N SER A 325 -17.36 -2.86 -46.72
CA SER A 325 -16.89 -2.45 -48.05
C SER A 325 -17.79 -3.03 -49.15
N GLN A 326 -18.57 -2.19 -49.83
CA GLN A 326 -19.44 -2.57 -50.96
C GLN A 326 -18.73 -3.23 -52.17
N SER A 327 -17.41 -3.40 -52.11
CA SER A 327 -16.55 -3.89 -53.16
C SER A 327 -16.01 -5.30 -52.85
N LEU A 328 -16.79 -6.33 -53.18
CA LEU A 328 -16.36 -7.63 -53.77
C LEU A 328 -17.54 -8.61 -53.79
N PRO A 329 -18.13 -8.94 -54.95
CA PRO A 329 -19.21 -9.92 -55.03
C PRO A 329 -18.68 -11.32 -54.72
N ILE A 330 -19.37 -12.06 -53.85
CA ILE A 330 -19.11 -13.48 -53.62
C ILE A 330 -19.78 -14.29 -54.72
N ARG A 331 -19.04 -15.22 -55.30
CA ARG A 331 -19.60 -16.32 -56.09
C ARG A 331 -20.17 -17.35 -55.10
N ASN A 332 -21.47 -17.25 -54.83
CA ASN A 332 -22.26 -18.04 -53.86
C ASN A 332 -22.01 -17.67 -52.37
N PRO A 333 -22.69 -16.66 -51.80
CA PRO A 333 -22.71 -16.43 -50.36
C PRO A 333 -23.45 -17.55 -49.60
N SER A 334 -22.99 -17.86 -48.39
CA SER A 334 -23.63 -18.84 -47.49
C SER A 334 -25.00 -18.35 -47.00
N GLU A 335 -25.94 -19.26 -46.73
CA GLU A 335 -27.26 -18.91 -46.18
C GLU A 335 -27.13 -18.16 -44.84
N LEU A 336 -26.16 -18.56 -44.01
CA LEU A 336 -25.79 -17.85 -42.78
C LEU A 336 -25.31 -16.41 -43.06
N GLU A 337 -24.44 -16.21 -44.06
CA GLU A 337 -23.92 -14.88 -44.41
C GLU A 337 -25.03 -13.96 -44.94
N ILE A 338 -25.98 -14.49 -45.72
CA ILE A 338 -27.17 -13.75 -46.20
C ILE A 338 -28.05 -13.31 -45.02
N LEU A 339 -28.34 -14.22 -44.09
CA LEU A 339 -29.23 -13.97 -42.95
C LEU A 339 -28.59 -12.96 -41.98
N VAL A 340 -27.30 -13.11 -41.67
CA VAL A 340 -26.54 -12.15 -40.84
C VAL A 340 -26.46 -10.78 -41.50
N CYS A 341 -26.20 -10.68 -42.81
CA CYS A 341 -26.17 -9.40 -43.51
C CYS A 341 -27.52 -8.67 -43.48
N ARG A 342 -28.64 -9.41 -43.52
CA ARG A 342 -29.99 -8.84 -43.38
C ARG A 342 -30.20 -8.29 -41.97
N GLU A 343 -29.93 -9.09 -40.94
CA GLU A 343 -30.13 -8.66 -39.54
C GLU A 343 -29.17 -7.55 -39.12
N ALA A 344 -27.92 -7.56 -39.57
CA ALA A 344 -26.96 -6.48 -39.36
C ALA A 344 -27.38 -5.17 -40.08
N SER A 345 -28.10 -5.28 -41.21
CA SER A 345 -28.71 -4.11 -41.88
C SER A 345 -29.89 -3.56 -41.08
N ASN A 346 -30.79 -4.43 -40.62
CA ASN A 346 -31.93 -4.07 -39.76
C ASN A 346 -31.49 -3.41 -38.45
N ALA A 347 -30.46 -3.99 -37.80
CA ALA A 347 -29.86 -3.47 -36.58
C ALA A 347 -28.98 -2.22 -36.80
N GLY A 348 -28.87 -1.72 -38.03
CA GLY A 348 -28.18 -0.47 -38.34
C GLY A 348 -26.66 -0.50 -38.16
N VAL A 349 -26.03 -1.68 -38.11
CA VAL A 349 -24.62 -1.90 -37.69
C VAL A 349 -23.62 -0.97 -38.42
N LYS A 350 -23.85 -0.66 -39.70
CA LYS A 350 -22.99 0.24 -40.50
C LYS A 350 -22.95 1.70 -40.00
N ARG A 351 -23.95 2.13 -39.22
CA ARG A 351 -24.07 3.50 -38.70
C ARG A 351 -23.50 3.66 -37.28
N MET A 352 -22.88 2.61 -36.74
CA MET A 352 -22.49 2.52 -35.33
C MET A 352 -20.98 2.63 -35.18
N GLN A 353 -20.52 3.02 -33.99
CA GLN A 353 -19.09 3.17 -33.71
C GLN A 353 -18.34 1.84 -33.95
N PRO A 354 -17.13 1.83 -34.54
CA PRO A 354 -16.47 0.60 -35.01
C PRO A 354 -16.38 -0.53 -33.97
N ASP A 355 -15.98 -0.20 -32.74
CA ASP A 355 -15.83 -1.16 -31.64
C ASP A 355 -17.17 -1.79 -31.20
N TRP A 356 -18.26 -1.03 -31.32
CA TRP A 356 -19.61 -1.52 -31.01
C TRP A 356 -20.18 -2.32 -32.20
N ALA A 357 -19.97 -1.82 -33.43
CA ALA A 357 -20.39 -2.46 -34.66
C ALA A 357 -19.79 -3.87 -34.80
N GLN A 358 -18.51 -4.05 -34.49
CA GLN A 358 -17.87 -5.37 -34.52
C GLN A 358 -18.45 -6.31 -33.45
N LYS A 359 -18.65 -5.83 -32.21
CA LYS A 359 -19.27 -6.63 -31.14
C LYS A 359 -20.71 -7.05 -31.49
N LYS A 360 -21.50 -6.15 -32.07
CA LYS A 360 -22.86 -6.46 -32.49
C LYS A 360 -22.89 -7.40 -33.69
N TRP A 361 -21.98 -7.25 -34.65
CA TRP A 361 -21.83 -8.18 -35.77
C TRP A 361 -21.58 -9.61 -35.28
N VAL A 362 -20.59 -9.82 -34.41
CA VAL A 362 -20.30 -11.14 -33.83
C VAL A 362 -21.50 -11.69 -33.03
N SER A 363 -22.22 -10.84 -32.30
CA SER A 363 -23.45 -11.23 -31.60
C SER A 363 -24.54 -11.72 -32.55
N ILE A 364 -24.76 -11.02 -33.67
CA ILE A 364 -25.76 -11.41 -34.68
C ILE A 364 -25.32 -12.69 -35.39
N TRP A 365 -24.03 -12.81 -35.73
CA TRP A 365 -23.47 -14.02 -36.36
C TRP A 365 -23.77 -15.27 -35.53
N ASN A 366 -23.43 -15.25 -34.24
CA ASN A 366 -23.65 -16.38 -33.34
C ASN A 366 -25.14 -16.71 -33.15
N GLU A 367 -26.02 -15.69 -33.14
CA GLU A 367 -27.47 -15.88 -33.03
C GLU A 367 -28.05 -16.53 -34.29
N CYS A 368 -27.60 -16.13 -35.48
CA CYS A 368 -28.00 -16.73 -36.76
C CYS A 368 -27.46 -18.16 -36.92
N GLU A 369 -26.22 -18.40 -36.48
CA GLU A 369 -25.57 -19.72 -36.50
C GLU A 369 -26.31 -20.72 -35.58
N GLN A 370 -26.73 -20.29 -34.39
CA GLN A 370 -27.57 -21.10 -33.50
C GLN A 370 -28.95 -21.41 -34.08
N ARG A 371 -29.59 -20.44 -34.76
CA ARG A 371 -30.90 -20.64 -35.41
C ARG A 371 -30.83 -21.68 -36.55
N LEU A 372 -29.77 -21.65 -37.36
CA LEU A 372 -29.57 -22.61 -38.45
C LEU A 372 -29.13 -24.00 -37.92
N GLY A 373 -28.27 -24.06 -36.90
CA GLY A 373 -27.90 -25.31 -36.25
C GLY A 373 -29.11 -26.04 -35.63
N GLY A 374 -29.96 -25.31 -34.91
CA GLY A 374 -31.17 -25.87 -34.28
C GLY A 374 -32.26 -26.33 -35.25
N GLN A 375 -32.18 -26.00 -36.55
CA GLN A 375 -33.08 -26.57 -37.56
C GLN A 375 -32.61 -27.94 -38.08
N HIS A 376 -31.35 -28.30 -37.87
CA HIS A 376 -30.77 -29.54 -38.42
C HIS A 376 -30.92 -30.75 -37.49
N ASP A 377 -31.24 -30.53 -36.21
CA ASP A 377 -31.46 -31.55 -35.17
C ASP A 377 -32.95 -31.94 -35.00
N ALA A 378 -33.84 -31.40 -35.83
CA ALA A 378 -35.30 -31.53 -35.72
C ALA A 378 -35.97 -32.31 -36.86
N GLN A 379 -35.22 -33.19 -37.55
CA GLN A 379 -35.66 -33.91 -38.74
C GLN A 379 -35.41 -35.42 -38.66
#